data_AF-A0A402ASC1-F1
#
_entry.id   AF-A0A402ASC1-F1
#
_cell.length_a   1.000
_cell.length_b   1.000
_cell.length_c   1.000
_cell.angle_alpha   90.00
_cell.angle_beta   90.00
_cell.angle_gamma   90.00
#
_symmetry.space_group_name_H-M   'P 1'
#
loop_
_entity.id
_entity.type
_entity.pdbx_description
1 polymer ?
#
loop_
_entity_poly.entity_id
_entity_poly.type
_entity_poly.pdbx_seq_one_letter_code
_entity_poly.pdbx_strand_id
1 'polypeptide(L)'
;MYSQYATWSQGNVSEQQESQQWAQSLETFLAPHCERLDAYLDRRLVGTVSTLIATLIATIIQARVPLTLTALGSDLCGPDHADAGTQRIHRLLQQKRWSPEVLAESIWQQADQHCQRLVAKGRRPSVSGTAVCSKSQRARSWKA
;
A
#
# COMPACT_ATOMS: atom_id res chain seq x y z
N MET A 1 26.74 -37.68 -24.62
CA MET A 1 25.30 -37.55 -24.97
C MET A 1 24.58 -36.99 -23.75
N TYR A 2 24.01 -35.77 -23.87
CA TYR A 2 23.08 -35.03 -22.97
C TYR A 2 23.45 -34.89 -21.48
N SER A 3 23.30 -33.77 -20.76
CA SER A 3 22.84 -32.38 -20.97
C SER A 3 23.28 -31.67 -19.67
N GLN A 4 24.13 -30.63 -19.67
CA GLN A 4 23.78 -29.24 -19.94
C GLN A 4 22.60 -28.68 -19.14
N TYR A 5 22.56 -28.83 -17.81
CA TYR A 5 22.08 -27.75 -16.92
C TYR A 5 22.79 -27.82 -15.57
N ALA A 6 24.02 -27.31 -15.51
CA ALA A 6 24.53 -26.75 -14.26
C ALA A 6 23.74 -25.46 -14.04
N THR A 7 22.62 -25.52 -13.31
CA THR A 7 21.99 -24.32 -12.77
C THR A 7 22.99 -23.69 -11.81
N TRP A 8 23.66 -22.64 -12.27
CA TRP A 8 24.40 -21.74 -11.41
C TRP A 8 23.43 -21.23 -10.35
N SER A 9 23.56 -21.72 -9.12
CA SER A 9 22.90 -21.13 -7.97
C SER A 9 23.58 -19.81 -7.62
N GLN A 10 23.44 -18.81 -8.48
CA GLN A 10 23.73 -17.43 -8.13
C GLN A 10 22.48 -16.86 -7.45
N GLY A 11 22.54 -16.64 -6.13
CA GLY A 11 21.81 -15.51 -5.55
C GLY A 11 20.71 -15.72 -4.50
N ASN A 12 20.77 -16.69 -3.58
CA ASN A 12 19.82 -16.68 -2.43
C ASN A 12 20.03 -15.47 -1.47
N VAL A 13 21.15 -14.75 -1.57
CA VAL A 13 21.46 -13.59 -0.72
C VAL A 13 20.78 -12.30 -1.21
N SER A 14 20.40 -12.20 -2.50
CA SER A 14 19.75 -11.00 -3.05
C SER A 14 18.24 -10.97 -2.80
N GLU A 15 17.53 -12.09 -2.88
CA GLU A 15 16.06 -12.10 -2.78
C GLU A 15 15.56 -11.68 -1.39
N GLN A 16 16.23 -12.13 -0.33
CA GLN A 16 15.88 -11.73 1.05
C GLN A 16 16.20 -10.26 1.31
N GLN A 17 17.31 -9.76 0.76
CA GLN A 17 17.70 -8.36 0.87
C GLN A 17 16.75 -7.45 0.09
N GLU A 18 16.36 -7.85 -1.12
CA GLU A 18 15.36 -7.14 -1.93
C GLU A 18 14.00 -7.12 -1.22
N SER A 19 13.55 -8.25 -0.66
CA SER A 19 12.31 -8.32 0.10
C SER A 19 12.31 -7.36 1.30
N GLN A 20 13.41 -7.31 2.06
CA GLN A 20 13.57 -6.37 3.17
C GLN A 20 13.58 -4.90 2.71
N GLN A 21 14.25 -4.60 1.59
CA GLN A 21 14.25 -3.25 1.02
C GLN A 21 12.85 -2.81 0.56
N TRP A 22 12.08 -3.72 -0.03
CA TRP A 22 10.69 -3.47 -0.42
C TRP A 22 9.80 -3.25 0.81
N ALA A 23 9.95 -4.07 1.85
CA ALA A 23 9.22 -3.92 3.10
C ALA A 23 9.51 -2.54 3.74
N GLN A 24 10.78 -2.15 3.81
CA GLN A 24 11.18 -0.87 4.38
C GLN A 24 10.70 0.33 3.55
N SER A 25 10.74 0.21 2.22
CA SER A 25 10.21 1.23 1.31
C SER A 25 8.69 1.37 1.45
N LEU A 26 7.98 0.25 1.60
CA LEU A 26 6.54 0.23 1.84
C LEU A 26 6.20 0.84 3.20
N GLU A 27 6.93 0.49 4.26
CA GLU A 27 6.74 1.07 5.58
C GLU A 27 6.97 2.59 5.55
N THR A 28 8.04 3.05 4.90
CA THR A 28 8.34 4.48 4.75
C THR A 28 7.24 5.21 3.97
N PHE A 29 6.69 4.56 2.93
CA PHE A 29 5.58 5.10 2.15
C PHE A 29 4.29 5.17 2.98
N LEU A 30 3.98 4.12 3.76
CA LEU A 30 2.76 4.02 4.55
C LEU A 30 2.79 4.84 5.85
N ALA A 31 3.96 5.11 6.43
CA ALA A 31 4.13 5.85 7.68
C ALA A 31 3.28 7.14 7.78
N PRO A 32 3.37 8.11 6.85
CA PRO A 32 2.57 9.34 6.92
C PRO A 32 1.05 9.12 6.79
N HIS A 33 0.63 7.99 6.22
CA HIS A 33 -0.78 7.61 6.12
C HIS A 33 -1.25 6.96 7.43
N CYS A 34 -0.42 6.09 8.02
CA CYS A 34 -0.67 5.46 9.31
C CYS A 34 -0.75 6.51 10.44
N GLU A 35 0.16 7.48 10.47
CA GLU A 35 0.14 8.58 11.46
C GLU A 35 -1.17 9.40 11.40
N ARG A 36 -1.70 9.64 10.20
CA ARG A 36 -3.00 10.32 10.07
C ARG A 36 -4.14 9.42 10.50
N LEU A 37 -4.08 8.13 10.19
CA LEU A 37 -5.10 7.18 10.61
C LEU A 37 -5.10 6.96 12.13
N ASP A 38 -3.97 7.08 12.82
CA ASP A 38 -3.86 7.02 14.28
C ASP A 38 -4.72 8.09 14.98
N ALA A 39 -5.04 9.21 14.30
CA ALA A 39 -5.94 10.22 14.83
C ALA A 39 -7.43 9.78 14.83
N TYR A 40 -7.80 8.81 13.99
CA TYR A 40 -9.19 8.38 13.78
C TYR A 40 -9.45 6.93 14.22
N LEU A 41 -8.42 6.09 14.20
CA LEU A 41 -8.45 4.66 14.48
C LEU A 41 -7.60 4.33 15.69
N ASP A 42 -7.96 3.25 16.39
CA ASP A 42 -7.10 2.67 17.42
C ASP A 42 -5.79 2.17 16.79
N ARG A 43 -4.66 2.35 17.47
CA ARG A 43 -3.32 1.88 17.06
C ARG A 43 -3.32 0.41 16.60
N ARG A 44 -4.17 -0.44 17.21
CA ARG A 44 -4.33 -1.85 16.79
C ARG A 44 -4.93 -1.99 15.39
N LEU A 45 -5.90 -1.14 15.05
CA LEU A 45 -6.51 -1.11 13.72
C LEU A 45 -5.54 -0.51 12.69
N VAL A 46 -4.77 0.52 13.07
CA VAL A 46 -3.75 1.10 12.18
C VAL A 46 -2.68 0.09 11.81
N GLY A 47 -2.18 -0.70 12.77
CA GLY A 47 -1.28 -1.83 12.48
C GLY A 47 -1.92 -2.91 11.60
N THR A 48 -3.24 -3.10 11.73
CA THR A 48 -3.99 -4.00 10.84
C THR A 48 -4.05 -3.46 9.41
N VAL A 49 -4.23 -2.14 9.22
CA VAL A 49 -4.21 -1.51 7.88
C VAL A 49 -2.86 -1.71 7.20
N SER A 50 -1.76 -1.40 7.88
CA SER A 50 -0.43 -1.50 7.27
C SER A 50 -0.11 -2.94 6.86
N THR A 51 -0.47 -3.90 7.71
CA THR A 51 -0.27 -5.32 7.42
C THR A 51 -1.19 -5.80 6.29
N LEU A 52 -2.44 -5.34 6.26
CA LEU A 52 -3.38 -5.64 5.17
C LEU A 52 -2.91 -5.09 3.82
N ILE A 53 -2.31 -3.89 3.79
CA ILE A 53 -1.78 -3.32 2.56
C ILE A 53 -0.55 -4.12 2.10
N ALA A 54 0.33 -4.51 3.02
CA ALA A 54 1.49 -5.34 2.69
C ALA A 54 1.07 -6.70 2.14
N THR A 55 0.10 -7.38 2.77
CA THR A 55 -0.43 -8.66 2.25
C THR A 55 -1.10 -8.46 0.90
N LEU A 56 -1.94 -7.43 0.74
CA LEU A 56 -2.58 -7.10 -0.53
C LEU A 56 -1.57 -6.93 -1.67
N ILE A 57 -0.49 -6.18 -1.43
CA ILE A 57 0.58 -5.98 -2.42
C ILE A 57 1.28 -7.29 -2.75
N ALA A 58 1.64 -8.09 -1.73
CA ALA A 58 2.26 -9.39 -1.94
C ALA A 58 1.35 -10.33 -2.75
N THR A 59 0.06 -10.44 -2.39
CA THR A 59 -0.90 -11.31 -3.07
C THR A 59 -1.15 -10.88 -4.52
N ILE A 60 -1.27 -9.57 -4.78
CA ILE A 60 -1.48 -9.04 -6.14
C ILE A 60 -0.23 -9.25 -7.01
N ILE A 61 0.95 -8.94 -6.48
CA ILE A 61 2.20 -8.97 -7.25
C ILE A 61 2.68 -10.41 -7.48
N GLN A 62 2.66 -11.27 -6.46
CA GLN A 62 3.22 -12.62 -6.55
C GLN A 62 2.20 -13.66 -7.02
N ALA A 63 0.98 -13.65 -6.47
CA ALA A 63 0.14 -14.83 -6.53
C ALA A 63 -0.91 -14.78 -7.64
N ARG A 64 -1.30 -13.59 -8.13
CA ARG A 64 -2.47 -13.40 -9.03
C ARG A 64 -3.71 -14.16 -8.52
N VAL A 65 -3.83 -14.32 -7.22
CA VAL A 65 -4.90 -15.07 -6.56
C VAL A 65 -6.13 -14.16 -6.42
N PRO A 66 -7.36 -14.71 -6.48
CA PRO A 66 -8.56 -13.95 -6.20
C PRO A 66 -8.52 -13.30 -4.81
N LEU A 67 -8.81 -12.00 -4.79
CA LEU A 67 -8.88 -11.17 -3.59
C LEU A 67 -10.14 -11.49 -2.78
N THR A 68 -10.09 -12.60 -2.06
CA THR A 68 -11.15 -12.98 -1.11
C THR A 68 -10.78 -12.54 0.30
N LEU A 69 -11.78 -12.10 1.07
CA LEU A 69 -11.56 -11.69 2.46
C LEU A 69 -11.01 -12.82 3.33
N THR A 70 -11.41 -14.07 3.05
CA THR A 70 -10.91 -15.25 3.76
C THR A 70 -9.43 -15.52 3.46
N ALA A 71 -9.00 -15.38 2.20
CA ALA A 71 -7.58 -15.50 1.86
C ALA A 71 -6.74 -14.39 2.53
N LEU A 72 -7.21 -13.14 2.47
CA LEU A 72 -6.55 -12.03 3.16
C LEU A 72 -6.55 -12.20 4.70
N GLY A 73 -7.62 -12.76 5.26
CA GLY A 73 -7.72 -13.07 6.68
C GLY A 73 -6.74 -14.16 7.11
N SER A 74 -6.59 -15.20 6.28
CA SER A 74 -5.60 -16.26 6.42
C SER A 74 -4.17 -15.71 6.36
N ASP A 75 -3.87 -14.85 5.38
CA ASP A 75 -2.53 -14.24 5.24
C ASP A 75 -2.20 -13.29 6.41
N LEU A 76 -3.22 -12.65 7.00
CA LEU A 76 -3.07 -11.69 8.09
C LEU A 76 -2.86 -12.35 9.47
N CYS A 77 -3.58 -13.44 9.77
CA CYS A 77 -3.60 -14.06 11.10
C CYS A 77 -3.06 -15.51 11.11
N GLY A 78 -2.68 -16.03 9.96
CA GLY A 78 -2.35 -17.44 9.75
C GLY A 78 -3.57 -18.26 9.30
N PRO A 79 -3.35 -19.40 8.63
CA PRO A 79 -4.41 -20.22 8.05
C PRO A 79 -5.41 -20.74 9.08
N ASP A 80 -4.95 -21.07 10.29
CA ASP A 80 -5.79 -21.56 11.38
C ASP A 80 -6.71 -20.47 11.97
N HIS A 81 -6.46 -19.20 11.65
CA HIS A 81 -7.19 -18.04 12.20
C HIS A 81 -7.78 -17.14 11.11
N ALA A 82 -8.08 -17.70 9.93
CA ALA A 82 -8.64 -16.97 8.80
C ALA A 82 -9.94 -16.21 9.15
N ASP A 83 -10.81 -16.79 9.99
CA ASP A 83 -12.04 -16.15 10.45
C ASP A 83 -11.76 -14.92 11.34
N ALA A 84 -10.77 -15.02 12.23
CA ALA A 84 -10.38 -13.89 13.08
C ALA A 84 -9.78 -12.75 12.25
N GLY A 85 -8.97 -13.07 11.25
CA GLY A 85 -8.44 -12.10 10.29
C GLY A 85 -9.55 -11.45 9.47
N THR A 86 -10.49 -12.25 8.96
CA THR A 86 -11.67 -11.76 8.21
C THR A 86 -12.51 -10.80 9.05
N GLN A 87 -12.77 -11.14 10.32
CA GLN A 87 -13.53 -10.28 11.23
C GLN A 87 -12.79 -8.98 11.55
N ARG A 88 -11.45 -8.99 11.66
CA ARG A 88 -10.67 -7.77 11.84
C ARG A 88 -10.78 -6.85 10.63
N ILE A 89 -10.64 -7.39 9.42
CA ILE A 89 -10.78 -6.63 8.17
C ILE A 89 -12.20 -6.08 8.04
N HIS A 90 -13.21 -6.91 8.30
CA HIS A 90 -14.60 -6.49 8.27
C HIS A 90 -14.90 -5.37 9.28
N ARG A 91 -14.44 -5.51 10.53
CA ARG A 91 -14.57 -4.46 11.55
C ARG A 91 -13.89 -3.17 11.13
N LEU A 92 -12.74 -3.26 10.47
CA LEU A 92 -12.01 -2.11 9.95
C LEU A 92 -12.83 -1.37 8.88
N LEU A 93 -13.35 -2.11 7.89
CA LEU A 93 -14.16 -1.54 6.81
C LEU A 93 -15.51 -0.95 7.29
N GLN A 94 -16.04 -1.43 8.42
CA GLN A 94 -17.31 -0.95 8.99
C GLN A 94 -17.15 0.17 10.04
N GLN A 95 -15.93 0.53 10.43
CA GLN A 95 -15.73 1.61 11.39
C GLN A 95 -16.21 2.95 10.82
N LYS A 96 -17.25 3.56 11.42
CA LYS A 96 -17.76 4.88 11.03
C LYS A 96 -16.83 6.05 11.37
N ARG A 97 -15.77 5.80 12.15
CA ARG A 97 -14.85 6.83 12.66
C ARG A 97 -13.79 7.24 11.66
N TRP A 98 -13.59 6.46 10.60
CA TRP A 98 -12.68 6.79 9.52
C TRP A 98 -13.41 6.69 8.19
N SER A 99 -12.96 7.50 7.23
CA SER A 99 -13.55 7.61 5.92
C SER A 99 -12.45 7.44 4.88
N PRO A 100 -12.70 6.79 3.72
CA PRO A 100 -11.70 6.65 2.67
C PRO A 100 -11.16 8.00 2.17
N GLU A 101 -11.93 9.08 2.34
CA GLU A 101 -11.55 10.45 2.03
C GLU A 101 -10.33 10.93 2.83
N VAL A 102 -10.15 10.47 4.06
CA VAL A 102 -8.98 10.83 4.89
C VAL A 102 -7.70 10.30 4.27
N LEU A 103 -7.74 9.06 3.78
CA LEU A 103 -6.61 8.45 3.08
C LEU A 103 -6.42 9.13 1.71
N ALA A 104 -7.51 9.34 0.96
CA ALA A 104 -7.44 9.96 -0.36
C ALA A 104 -6.82 11.36 -0.29
N GLU A 105 -7.23 12.20 0.66
CA GLU A 105 -6.64 13.53 0.87
C GLU A 105 -5.13 13.44 1.14
N SER A 106 -4.69 12.49 1.95
CA SER A 106 -3.27 12.31 2.22
C SER A 106 -2.46 11.89 1.00
N ILE A 107 -2.99 11.00 0.17
CA ILE A 107 -2.37 10.57 -1.09
C ILE A 107 -2.31 11.76 -2.07
N TRP A 108 -3.38 12.54 -2.15
CA TRP A 108 -3.41 13.74 -3.00
C TRP A 108 -2.39 14.79 -2.57
N GLN A 109 -2.27 15.06 -1.27
CA GLN A 109 -1.27 15.99 -0.75
C GLN A 109 0.16 15.54 -1.06
N GLN A 110 0.46 14.24 -0.95
CA GLN A 110 1.77 13.71 -1.35
C GLN A 110 2.01 13.81 -2.86
N ALA A 111 1.00 13.53 -3.68
CA ALA A 111 1.08 13.67 -5.13
C ALA A 111 1.36 15.14 -5.52
N ASP A 112 0.66 16.10 -4.92
CA ASP A 112 0.89 17.53 -5.14
C ASP A 112 2.32 17.94 -4.74
N GLN A 113 2.80 17.50 -3.57
CA GLN A 113 4.18 17.76 -3.13
C GLN A 113 5.20 17.15 -4.10
N HIS A 114 4.93 15.95 -4.61
CA HIS A 114 5.78 15.31 -5.61
C HIS A 114 5.81 16.11 -6.92
N CYS A 115 4.65 16.55 -7.42
CA CYS A 115 4.55 17.41 -8.60
C CYS A 115 5.32 18.73 -8.41
N GLN A 116 5.17 19.40 -7.27
CA GLN A 116 5.90 20.64 -6.97
C GLN A 116 7.42 20.43 -6.98
N ARG A 117 7.90 19.32 -6.40
CA ARG A 117 9.33 18.97 -6.41
C ARG A 117 9.85 18.68 -7.82
N LEU A 118 9.05 18.06 -8.68
CA LEU A 118 9.43 17.82 -10.08
C LEU A 118 9.51 19.13 -10.88
N VAL A 119 8.53 20.00 -10.72
CA VAL A 119 8.49 21.33 -11.35
C VAL A 119 9.68 22.17 -10.89
N ALA A 120 10.00 22.18 -9.59
CA ALA A 120 11.16 22.88 -9.06
C ALA A 120 12.50 22.35 -9.63
N LYS A 121 12.56 21.08 -10.03
CA LYS A 121 13.72 20.46 -10.69
C LYS A 121 13.71 20.63 -12.21
N GLY A 122 12.83 21.46 -12.76
CA GLY A 122 12.69 21.69 -14.20
C GLY A 122 12.14 20.50 -14.99
N ARG A 123 11.63 19.46 -14.30
CA ARG A 123 11.03 18.29 -14.93
C ARG A 123 9.52 18.45 -14.99
N ARG A 124 8.95 18.20 -16.16
CA ARG A 124 7.49 18.13 -16.31
C ARG A 124 7.00 16.80 -15.74
N PRO A 125 6.02 16.79 -14.82
CA PRO A 125 5.41 15.54 -14.38
C PRO A 125 4.74 14.85 -15.60
N SER A 126 5.21 13.66 -15.97
CA SER A 126 4.57 12.86 -17.02
C SER A 126 3.34 12.18 -16.43
N VAL A 127 2.17 12.77 -16.68
CA VAL A 127 0.89 12.22 -16.23
C VAL A 127 0.47 11.10 -17.17
N SER A 128 0.84 9.85 -16.83
CA SER A 128 0.27 8.64 -17.43
C SER A 128 -0.75 8.04 -16.45
N GLY A 129 -1.93 8.65 -16.40
CA GLY A 129 -3.00 8.30 -15.46
C GLY A 129 -3.90 9.51 -15.28
N THR A 130 -5.00 9.52 -16.03
CA THR A 130 -5.97 10.61 -16.15
C THR A 130 -6.29 11.27 -14.79
N ALA A 131 -6.04 12.58 -14.71
CA ALA A 131 -6.51 13.49 -13.65
C ALA A 131 -5.72 13.61 -12.33
N VAL A 132 -4.40 13.37 -12.30
CA VAL A 132 -3.60 13.68 -11.08
C VAL A 132 -3.52 15.19 -10.80
N CYS A 133 -3.41 16.04 -11.83
CA CYS A 133 -3.25 17.49 -11.63
C CYS A 133 -4.57 18.28 -11.53
N SER A 134 -5.69 17.77 -12.02
CA SER A 134 -6.92 18.57 -12.16
C SER A 134 -7.82 18.57 -10.92
N LYS A 135 -7.73 17.54 -10.05
CA LYS A 135 -8.50 17.53 -8.79
C LYS A 135 -7.96 18.52 -7.76
N SER A 136 -6.64 18.71 -7.66
CA SER A 136 -6.07 19.70 -6.71
C SER A 136 -6.38 21.15 -7.09
N GLN A 137 -6.53 21.45 -8.39
CA GLN A 137 -7.03 22.75 -8.86
C GLN A 137 -8.53 22.94 -8.58
N ARG A 138 -9.35 21.89 -8.76
CA ARG A 138 -10.81 21.98 -8.57
C ARG A 138 -11.25 22.04 -7.09
N ALA A 139 -10.48 21.41 -6.19
CA ALA A 139 -10.74 21.50 -4.74
C ALA A 139 -10.44 22.90 -4.15
N ARG A 140 -9.54 23.66 -4.76
CA ARG A 140 -9.24 25.05 -4.35
C ARG A 140 -10.31 26.05 -4.79
N SER A 141 -11.08 25.76 -5.84
CA SER A 141 -12.10 26.70 -6.36
C SER A 141 -13.45 26.66 -5.62
N TRP A 142 -13.60 25.82 -4.58
CA TRP A 142 -14.81 25.75 -3.74
C TRP A 142 -14.66 26.51 -2.41
N LYS A 143 -13.48 27.07 -2.12
CA LYS A 143 -13.20 27.87 -0.91
C LYS A 143 -12.86 29.34 -1.23
N ALA A 144 -13.35 29.86 -2.35
CA ALA A 144 -13.25 31.27 -2.73
C ALA A 144 -14.65 31.84 -2.97
#